data_AF-A0A9D7Q301-F1
#
_entry.id   AF-A0A9D7Q301-F1
#
_cell.length_a   1.000
_cell.length_b   1.000
_cell.length_c   1.000
_cell.angle_alpha   90.00
_cell.angle_beta   90.00
_cell.angle_gamma   90.00
#
_symmetry.space_group_name_H-M   'P 1'
#
loop_
_entity.id
_entity.type
_entity.pdbx_description
1 polymer ?
#
loop_
_entity_poly.entity_id
_entity_poly.type
_entity_poly.pdbx_seq_one_letter_code
_entity_poly.pdbx_strand_id
1 'polypeptide(L)' 'MNVNNISRWIRIVIGTFLTIASITGCVLAFREGDKQTGYLLVVGSVLAIIYLYSVLSGKSGFGKI' A
#
# COMPACT_ATOMS: atom_id res chain seq x y z
N MET A 1 -27.21 -3.34 2.57
CA MET A 1 -25.87 -2.76 2.27
C MET A 1 -24.88 -3.92 2.20
N ASN A 2 -24.33 -4.21 1.02
CA ASN A 2 -23.56 -5.45 0.76
C ASN A 2 -22.23 -5.46 1.53
N VAL A 3 -22.02 -6.45 2.40
CA VAL A 3 -20.78 -6.66 3.19
C VAL A 3 -19.52 -6.69 2.30
N ASN A 4 -19.65 -7.24 1.09
CA ASN A 4 -18.57 -7.29 0.10
C ASN A 4 -18.08 -5.91 -0.35
N ASN A 5 -18.98 -4.91 -0.42
CA ASN A 5 -18.59 -3.56 -0.78
C ASN A 5 -17.86 -2.86 0.37
N ILE A 6 -18.28 -3.11 1.62
CA ILE A 6 -17.65 -2.55 2.81
C ILE A 6 -16.22 -3.08 2.96
N SER A 7 -16.02 -4.40 2.80
CA SER A 7 -14.68 -5.02 2.84
C SER A 7 -13.75 -4.44 1.78
N ARG A 8 -14.25 -4.18 0.56
CA ARG A 8 -13.47 -3.57 -0.52
C ARG A 8 -13.05 -2.14 -0.19
N TRP A 9 -13.96 -1.31 0.32
CA TRP A 9 -13.64 0.05 0.74
C TRP A 9 -12.59 0.09 1.85
N ILE A 10 -12.67 -0.80 2.84
CA ILE A 10 -11.67 -0.91 3.92
C ILE A 10 -10.28 -1.25 3.36
N ARG A 11 -10.19 -2.22 2.43
CA ARG A 11 -8.90 -2.59 1.80
C ARG A 11 -8.30 -1.43 1.00
N ILE A 12 -9.13 -0.63 0.33
CA ILE A 12 -8.69 0.58 -0.40
C ILE A 12 -8.13 1.62 0.59
N VAL A 13 -8.83 1.88 1.69
CA VAL A 13 -8.39 2.84 2.71
C VAL A 13 -7.06 2.42 3.32
N ILE A 14 -6.94 1.15 3.71
CA ILE A 14 -5.71 0.59 4.29
C ILE A 14 -4.55 0.65 3.29
N GLY A 15 -4.76 0.24 2.04
CA GLY A 15 -3.71 0.27 1.02
C GLY A 15 -3.26 1.70 0.70
N THR A 16 -4.19 2.67 0.71
CA THR A 16 -3.87 4.09 0.48
C THR A 16 -3.02 4.62 1.63
N PHE A 17 -3.40 4.31 2.87
CA PHE A 17 -2.66 4.70 4.06
C PHE A 17 -1.25 4.11 4.07
N LEU A 18 -1.11 2.82 3.76
CA LEU A 18 0.19 2.14 3.62
C LEU A 18 1.07 2.82 2.56
N THR A 19 0.50 3.17 1.41
CA THR A 19 1.24 3.85 0.34
C THR A 19 1.77 5.21 0.79
N ILE A 20 0.92 6.02 1.44
CA ILE A 20 1.31 7.34 1.97
C ILE A 20 2.40 7.19 3.05
N ALA A 21 2.24 6.23 3.96
CA ALA A 21 3.20 5.97 5.03
C ALA A 21 4.55 5.53 4.47
N SER A 22 4.58 4.62 3.47
CA SER A 22 5.81 4.18 2.82
C SER A 22 6.52 5.30 2.07
N ILE A 23 5.79 6.15 1.34
CA ILE A 23 6.38 7.30 0.62
C ILE A 23 6.93 8.32 1.63
N THR A 24 6.17 8.64 2.67
CA THR A 24 6.60 9.60 3.70
C THR A 24 7.83 9.10 4.45
N GLY A 25 7.83 7.82 4.85
CA GLY A 25 8.97 7.18 5.49
C GLY A 25 10.19 7.12 4.56
N CYS A 26 9.99 6.86 3.27
CA CYS A 26 11.05 6.87 2.27
C CYS A 26 11.77 8.22 2.22
N VAL A 27 11.00 9.32 2.15
CA VAL A 27 11.55 10.68 2.14
C VAL A 27 12.32 10.97 3.43
N LEU A 28 11.79 10.58 4.58
CA LEU A 28 12.47 10.76 5.87
C LEU A 28 13.77 9.95 5.96
N ALA A 29 13.76 8.69 5.55
CA ALA A 29 14.94 7.83 5.56
C ALA A 29 16.08 8.38 4.69
N PHE A 30 15.76 8.84 3.47
CA PHE A 30 16.76 9.49 2.62
C PHE A 30 17.24 10.83 3.19
N ARG A 31 16.38 11.58 3.88
CA ARG A 31 16.75 12.83 4.55
C ARG A 31 17.71 12.60 5.72
N GLU A 32 17.55 11.51 6.47
CA GLU A 32 18.43 11.12 7.57
C GLU A 32 19.72 10.43 7.09
N GLY A 33 19.86 10.22 5.78
CA GLY A 33 21.04 9.57 5.17
C GLY A 33 21.00 8.04 5.24
N ASP A 34 19.92 7.45 5.76
CA ASP A 34 19.71 6.00 5.77
C ASP A 34 19.18 5.53 4.40
N LYS A 35 20.14 5.29 3.50
CA LYS A 35 19.86 4.80 2.15
C LYS A 35 19.26 3.40 2.16
N GLN A 36 19.62 2.55 3.13
CA GLN A 36 19.15 1.17 3.17
C GLN A 36 17.65 1.13 3.46
N THR A 37 17.22 1.85 4.49
CA THR A 37 15.79 1.99 4.82
C THR A 37 15.04 2.75 3.72
N GLY A 38 15.66 3.76 3.11
CA GLY A 38 15.10 4.47 1.95
C GLY A 38 14.77 3.54 0.78
N TYR A 39 15.73 2.73 0.33
CA TYR A 39 15.50 1.75 -0.76
C TYR A 39 14.47 0.69 -0.36
N LEU A 40 14.48 0.21 0.88
CA LEU A 40 13.48 -0.74 1.38
C LEU A 40 12.06 -0.15 1.27
N LEU A 41 11.88 1.11 1.65
CA LEU A 41 10.59 1.80 1.60
C LEU A 41 10.16 2.15 0.17
N VAL A 42 11.09 2.35 -0.76
CA VAL A 42 10.78 2.42 -2.20
C VAL A 42 10.16 1.11 -2.66
N VAL A 43 10.79 -0.04 -2.37
CA VAL A 43 10.23 -1.36 -2.73
C VAL A 43 8.87 -1.58 -2.06
N GLY A 44 8.73 -1.21 -0.78
CA GLY A 44 7.46 -1.25 -0.05
C GLY A 44 6.36 -0.41 -0.71
N SER A 45 6.68 0.80 -1.16
CA SER A 45 5.72 1.67 -1.85
C SER A 45 5.25 1.09 -3.18
N VAL A 46 6.14 0.45 -3.95
CA VAL A 46 5.79 -0.22 -5.21
C VAL A 46 4.83 -1.39 -4.95
N LEU A 47 5.10 -2.20 -3.92
CA LEU A 47 4.22 -3.30 -3.52
C LEU A 47 2.85 -2.80 -3.03
N ALA A 48 2.81 -1.70 -2.27
CA ALA A 48 1.57 -1.09 -1.81
C ALA A 48 0.71 -0.56 -2.97
N ILE A 49 1.34 0.03 -4.00
CA ILE A 49 0.66 0.47 -5.23
C ILE A 49 0.10 -0.73 -6.01
N ILE A 50 0.87 -1.81 -6.15
CA ILE A 50 0.42 -3.05 -6.82
C ILE A 50 -0.78 -3.65 -6.06
N TYR A 51 -0.71 -3.68 -4.73
CA TYR A 51 -1.82 -4.13 -3.88
C TYR A 51 -3.07 -3.26 -4.11
N LEU A 52 -2.93 -1.93 -4.07
CA LEU A 52 -4.05 -1.01 -4.29
C LEU A 52 -4.68 -1.21 -5.68
N TYR A 53 -3.84 -1.35 -6.71
CA TYR A 53 -4.27 -1.59 -8.08
C TYR A 53 -5.04 -2.91 -8.21
N SER A 54 -4.60 -3.96 -7.50
CA SER A 54 -5.30 -5.25 -7.49
C SER A 54 -6.69 -5.16 -6.86
N VAL A 55 -6.83 -4.41 -5.76
CA VAL A 55 -8.11 -4.19 -5.06
C VAL A 55 -9.07 -3.33 -5.89
N LEU A 56 -8.55 -2.30 -6.57
CA LEU A 56 -9.33 -1.43 -7.45
C LEU A 56 -9.81 -2.16 -8.70
N SER A 57 -8.96 -2.96 -9.33
CA SER A 57 -9.28 -3.72 -10.56
C SER A 57 -10.32 -4.81 -10.36
N GLY A 58 -10.75 -5.09 -9.13
CA GLY A 58 -11.75 -6.13 -8.82
C GLY A 58 -11.28 -7.56 -9.17
N LYS A 59 -10.03 -7.71 -9.64
CA LYS A 59 -9.37 -9.01 -9.73
C LYS A 59 -9.24 -9.51 -8.30
N SER A 60 -9.59 -10.77 -8.08
CA SER A 60 -9.53 -11.43 -6.77
C SER A 60 -8.07 -11.62 -6.35
N GLY A 61 -7.36 -10.53 -6.07
CA GLY A 61 -5.96 -10.51 -5.63
C GLY A 61 -5.87 -10.66 -4.12
N PHE A 62 -5.08 -11.66 -3.70
CA PHE A 62 -4.67 -12.02 -2.34
C PHE A 62 -5.76 -11.92 -1.26
N GLY A 63 -6.35 -13.07 -0.93
CA GLY A 63 -7.36 -13.20 0.13
C GLY A 63 -8.80 -13.36 -0.39
N LYS A 64 -9.00 -14.27 -1.36
CA LYS A 64 -10.21 -15.11 -1.35
C LYS A 64 -10.09 -16.02 -0.12
N ILE A 65 -10.56 -15.51 1.01
CA ILE A 65 -11.25 -16.31 2.02
C ILE A 65 -12.72 -16.09 1.73
#